data_AF-A0A7S0QWE0-F1
#
_entry.id   AF-A0A7S0QWE0-F1
#
_cell.length_a   1.000
_cell.length_b   1.000
_cell.length_c   1.000
_cell.angle_alpha   90.00
_cell.angle_beta   90.00
_cell.angle_gamma   90.00
#
_symmetry.space_group_name_H-M   'P 1'
#
loop_
_entity.id
_entity.type
_entity.pdbx_description
1 polymer ?
#
loop_
_entity_poly.entity_id
_entity_poly.type
_entity_poly.pdbx_seq_one_letter_code
_entity_poly.pdbx_strand_id
1 'polypeptide(L)'
;GEAGSGVCVLMCHAPRKEYYKKFLFEPFPIESHLDHFLADHLSAEVVTHTVENKQDAVDYLTWTFYYRRLAQNPNYYNLTGVSHRHLSDHLSDLVEATVADLEESKSLSVDQDMDLSPLNLGMIAAYYYISYTTLELFSSSLTAKTKLKGLLEILCSATEFDTIPMRPGEEDMVRKILQHSPVTLDNPKYTDPHTKANALLQAHFSRAGLSGDLVMDQRLVLVDAHRLLQAMVDVISSSGWLSPALACMELSQMVTQALWDKDPALMQLPGVGRETAERCAAAGVEGVIDLIEMEDDARSEALAMPDQKLATVAAWCNRYPDIDVKFDIADADEIVAGDSVTVMVTLERDLDGDLTPVDAARFPKRKDESWWLVVGDPKKNKLIAIKRVTLARRSKVKMEFAAPEEAGDCSYLLYFMCDSYMGCDQEYDLNFKVNEDDGEEEEEGEGMEED
;
A
#
# COMPACT_ATOMS: atom_id res chain seq x y z
N GLY A 1 -4.14 59.78 10.97
CA GLY A 1 -3.55 58.73 10.13
C GLY A 1 -4.70 57.87 9.66
N GLU A 2 -5.11 58.04 8.41
CA GLU A 2 -6.21 57.28 7.83
C GLU A 2 -5.77 55.83 7.65
N ALA A 3 -6.45 54.91 8.34
CA ALA A 3 -6.29 53.49 8.10
C ALA A 3 -6.77 53.19 6.67
N GLY A 4 -5.91 52.64 5.84
CA GLY A 4 -6.28 52.21 4.48
C GLY A 4 -7.44 51.21 4.55
N SER A 5 -8.49 51.43 3.75
CA SER A 5 -9.60 50.48 3.62
C SER A 5 -9.32 49.49 2.50
N GLY A 6 -9.69 48.22 2.70
CA GLY A 6 -9.70 47.19 1.67
C GLY A 6 -11.08 47.10 1.02
N VAL A 7 -11.13 47.06 -0.31
CA VAL A 7 -12.37 46.93 -1.09
C VAL A 7 -12.35 45.62 -1.86
N CYS A 8 -13.41 44.81 -1.74
CA CYS A 8 -13.59 43.56 -2.48
C CYS A 8 -14.92 43.58 -3.22
N VAL A 9 -14.95 43.12 -4.48
CA VAL A 9 -16.15 43.00 -5.30
C VAL A 9 -16.35 41.54 -5.68
N LEU A 10 -17.42 40.92 -5.17
CA LEU A 10 -17.78 39.53 -5.49
C LEU A 10 -18.74 39.47 -6.67
N MET A 11 -18.26 38.96 -7.80
CA MET A 11 -19.12 38.60 -8.94
C MET A 11 -19.68 37.19 -8.72
N CYS A 12 -21.01 37.05 -8.66
CA CYS A 12 -21.65 35.75 -8.43
C CYS A 12 -22.97 35.64 -9.21
N HIS A 13 -23.45 34.41 -9.37
CA HIS A 13 -24.78 34.13 -9.94
C HIS A 13 -25.86 34.75 -9.03
N ALA A 14 -26.83 35.45 -9.62
CA ALA A 14 -27.80 36.27 -8.88
C ALA A 14 -28.52 35.55 -7.71
N PRO A 15 -28.95 34.27 -7.82
CA PRO A 15 -29.55 33.53 -6.72
C PRO A 15 -28.63 33.31 -5.50
N ARG A 16 -27.30 33.32 -5.68
CA ARG A 16 -26.33 33.17 -4.58
C ARG A 16 -25.99 34.50 -3.88
N LYS A 17 -26.45 35.64 -4.42
CA LYS A 17 -26.13 36.96 -3.87
C LYS A 17 -26.53 37.09 -2.40
N GLU A 18 -27.77 36.73 -2.04
CA GLU A 18 -28.24 36.87 -0.66
C GLU A 18 -27.55 35.89 0.29
N TYR A 19 -27.18 34.70 -0.19
CA TYR A 19 -26.37 33.75 0.57
C TYR A 19 -25.00 34.35 0.93
N TYR A 20 -24.26 34.84 -0.07
CA TYR A 20 -22.95 35.45 0.18
C TYR A 20 -23.07 36.72 1.02
N LYS A 21 -24.06 37.56 0.74
CA LYS A 21 -24.31 38.77 1.54
C LYS A 21 -24.51 38.41 3.01
N LYS A 22 -25.35 37.42 3.32
CA LYS A 22 -25.57 37.00 4.71
C LYS A 22 -24.26 36.53 5.37
N PHE A 23 -23.57 35.58 4.77
CA PHE A 23 -22.44 34.90 5.41
C PHE A 23 -21.08 35.60 5.27
N LEU A 24 -20.98 36.68 4.48
CA LEU A 24 -19.82 37.56 4.48
C LEU A 24 -19.91 38.64 5.56
N PHE A 25 -21.12 39.03 5.97
CA PHE A 25 -21.35 40.06 6.99
C PHE A 25 -21.71 39.47 8.36
N GLU A 26 -22.26 38.26 8.40
CA GLU A 26 -22.53 37.50 9.62
C GLU A 26 -21.57 36.29 9.72
N PRO A 27 -21.14 35.90 10.93
CA PRO A 27 -20.34 34.69 11.12
C PRO A 27 -21.01 33.43 10.55
N PHE A 28 -20.22 32.59 9.88
CA PHE A 28 -20.73 31.35 9.27
C PHE A 28 -20.97 30.26 10.33
N PRO A 29 -22.16 29.62 10.37
CA PRO A 29 -22.42 28.50 11.26
C PRO A 29 -21.64 27.26 10.80
N ILE A 30 -20.89 26.64 11.71
CA ILE A 30 -20.13 25.41 11.44
C ILE A 30 -20.84 24.25 12.14
N GLU A 31 -21.08 23.17 11.40
CA GLU A 31 -21.67 21.92 11.86
C GLU A 31 -20.69 20.77 11.63
N SER A 32 -20.75 19.75 12.49
CA SER A 32 -20.03 18.49 12.27
C SER A 32 -20.72 17.62 11.23
N HIS A 33 -19.94 16.77 10.54
CA HIS A 33 -20.39 15.68 9.66
C HIS A 33 -19.78 14.33 10.07
N LEU A 34 -19.28 14.22 11.31
CA LEU A 34 -18.60 13.02 11.79
C LEU A 34 -19.47 11.76 11.71
N ASP A 35 -20.79 11.91 11.84
CA ASP A 35 -21.79 10.87 11.67
C ASP A 35 -21.75 10.17 10.30
N HIS A 36 -21.25 10.85 9.26
CA HIS A 36 -21.10 10.25 7.92
C HIS A 36 -19.75 9.56 7.71
N PHE A 37 -18.78 9.78 8.60
CA PHE A 37 -17.38 9.33 8.44
C PHE A 37 -16.85 8.63 9.70
N LEU A 38 -17.74 8.16 10.58
CA LEU A 38 -17.36 7.61 11.89
C LEU A 38 -16.60 6.30 11.78
N ALA A 39 -16.92 5.45 10.80
CA ALA A 39 -16.39 4.09 10.67
C ALA A 39 -14.86 4.02 10.69
N ASP A 40 -14.18 4.83 9.86
CA ASP A 40 -12.71 4.82 9.78
C ASP A 40 -12.07 5.26 11.11
N HIS A 41 -12.65 6.25 11.79
CA HIS A 41 -12.17 6.71 13.09
C HIS A 41 -12.39 5.65 14.17
N LEU A 42 -13.61 5.09 14.24
CA LEU A 42 -13.95 4.09 15.24
C LEU A 42 -13.08 2.84 15.08
N SER A 43 -12.88 2.36 13.84
CA SER A 43 -11.97 1.24 13.56
C SER A 43 -10.55 1.52 14.04
N ALA A 44 -10.02 2.73 13.79
CA ALA A 44 -8.71 3.11 14.26
C ALA A 44 -8.60 3.15 15.80
N GLU A 45 -9.63 3.66 16.49
CA GLU A 45 -9.63 3.70 17.97
C GLU A 45 -9.79 2.32 18.62
N VAL A 46 -10.44 1.37 17.94
CA VAL A 46 -10.46 -0.04 18.34
C VAL A 46 -9.08 -0.68 18.15
N VAL A 47 -8.40 -0.39 17.04
CA VAL A 47 -7.02 -0.88 16.80
C VAL A 47 -6.02 -0.32 17.81
N THR A 48 -6.19 0.93 18.27
CA THR A 48 -5.32 1.51 19.31
C THR A 48 -5.70 1.11 20.73
N HIS A 49 -6.76 0.31 20.91
CA HIS A 49 -7.34 -0.04 22.20
C HIS A 49 -7.79 1.17 23.03
N THR A 50 -8.18 2.27 22.36
CA THR A 50 -8.84 3.40 23.03
C THR A 50 -10.34 3.13 23.21
N VAL A 51 -10.92 2.34 22.32
CA VAL A 51 -12.30 1.84 22.40
C VAL A 51 -12.25 0.31 22.45
N GLU A 52 -12.60 -0.29 23.59
CA GLU A 52 -12.58 -1.75 23.75
C GLU A 52 -13.99 -2.36 23.76
N ASN A 53 -15.04 -1.53 23.88
CA ASN A 53 -16.44 -1.98 23.88
C ASN A 53 -17.37 -0.88 23.34
N LYS A 54 -18.64 -1.22 23.08
CA LYS A 54 -19.65 -0.29 22.57
C LYS A 54 -19.91 0.91 23.50
N GLN A 55 -19.75 0.76 24.82
CA GLN A 55 -19.92 1.87 25.75
C GLN A 55 -18.78 2.87 25.63
N ASP A 56 -17.54 2.41 25.47
CA ASP A 56 -16.38 3.27 25.21
C ASP A 56 -16.55 4.05 23.91
N ALA A 57 -17.17 3.46 22.88
CA ALA A 57 -17.47 4.15 21.62
C ALA A 57 -18.48 5.30 21.82
N VAL A 58 -19.52 5.10 22.64
CA VAL A 58 -20.45 6.17 23.02
C VAL A 58 -19.70 7.26 23.80
N ASP A 59 -18.86 6.86 24.75
CA ASP A 59 -18.06 7.78 25.56
C ASP A 59 -17.08 8.59 24.70
N TYR A 60 -16.42 7.95 23.73
CA TYR A 60 -15.56 8.58 22.72
C TYR A 60 -16.30 9.69 21.97
N LEU A 61 -17.52 9.43 21.51
CA LEU A 61 -18.34 10.43 20.81
C LEU A 61 -18.61 11.66 21.67
N THR A 62 -18.69 11.54 23.01
CA THR A 62 -18.93 12.70 23.89
C THR A 62 -17.81 13.75 23.88
N TRP A 63 -16.60 13.37 23.46
CA TRP A 63 -15.44 14.27 23.33
C TRP A 63 -15.45 15.10 22.05
N THR A 64 -16.35 14.79 21.12
CA THR A 64 -16.32 15.34 19.77
C THR A 64 -17.07 16.68 19.66
N PHE A 65 -16.71 17.48 18.64
CA PHE A 65 -17.51 18.65 18.26
C PHE A 65 -18.93 18.25 17.83
N TYR A 66 -19.09 17.07 17.22
CA TYR A 66 -20.38 16.49 16.84
C TYR A 66 -21.34 16.45 18.04
N TYR A 67 -20.92 15.85 19.15
CA TYR A 67 -21.75 15.78 20.36
C TYR A 67 -22.16 17.15 20.89
N ARG A 68 -21.25 18.15 20.83
CA ARG A 68 -21.55 19.53 21.25
C ARG A 68 -22.61 20.20 20.37
N ARG A 69 -22.78 19.77 19.12
CA ARG A 69 -23.73 20.34 18.16
C ARG A 69 -25.11 19.68 18.20
N LEU A 70 -25.22 18.42 18.64
CA LEU A 70 -26.50 17.69 18.72
C LEU A 70 -27.58 18.47 19.48
N ALA A 71 -27.25 19.04 20.64
CA ALA A 71 -28.22 19.81 21.44
C ALA A 71 -28.50 21.22 20.90
N GLN A 72 -27.61 21.76 20.06
CA GLN A 72 -27.72 23.13 19.53
C GLN A 72 -28.50 23.19 18.22
N ASN A 73 -28.39 22.15 17.39
CA ASN A 73 -29.10 22.06 16.12
C ASN A 73 -29.60 20.63 15.84
N PRO A 74 -30.51 20.09 16.67
CA PRO A 74 -30.90 18.68 16.62
C PRO A 74 -31.49 18.26 15.26
N ASN A 75 -32.28 19.13 14.63
CA ASN A 75 -32.91 18.84 13.34
C ASN A 75 -31.88 18.64 12.21
N TYR A 76 -30.70 19.25 12.30
CA TYR A 76 -29.63 19.06 11.31
C TYR A 76 -29.13 17.60 11.31
N TYR A 77 -29.10 17.00 12.49
CA TYR A 77 -28.65 15.63 12.74
C TYR A 77 -29.81 14.62 12.79
N ASN A 78 -31.01 15.02 12.35
CA ASN A 78 -32.24 14.22 12.38
C ASN A 78 -32.72 13.82 13.80
N LEU A 79 -32.35 14.56 14.84
CA LEU A 79 -32.89 14.33 16.20
C LEU A 79 -34.27 14.99 16.37
N THR A 80 -35.17 14.28 17.05
CA THR A 80 -36.51 14.76 17.40
C THR A 80 -36.58 15.50 18.74
N GLY A 81 -35.51 15.45 19.53
CA GLY A 81 -35.42 16.09 20.83
C GLY A 81 -33.99 16.16 21.36
N VAL A 82 -33.80 16.90 22.45
CA VAL A 82 -32.48 17.17 23.06
C VAL A 82 -32.40 16.74 24.53
N SER A 83 -33.35 15.92 25.00
CA SER A 83 -33.24 15.35 26.34
C SER A 83 -32.08 14.35 26.38
N HIS A 84 -31.55 14.08 27.58
CA HIS A 84 -30.49 13.09 27.76
C HIS A 84 -30.82 11.74 27.12
N ARG A 85 -32.10 11.33 27.19
CA ARG A 85 -32.57 10.11 26.53
C ARG A 85 -32.46 10.19 25.01
N HIS A 86 -32.96 11.26 24.37
CA HIS A 86 -32.87 11.38 22.91
C HIS A 86 -31.42 11.40 22.42
N LEU A 87 -30.53 12.09 23.14
CA LEU A 87 -29.10 12.14 22.78
C LEU A 87 -28.44 10.78 22.96
N SER A 88 -28.72 10.09 24.07
CA SER A 88 -28.17 8.76 24.34
C SER A 88 -28.66 7.73 23.31
N ASP A 89 -29.97 7.68 23.05
CA ASP A 89 -30.57 6.76 22.07
C ASP A 89 -29.93 7.01 20.68
N HIS A 90 -29.78 8.27 20.26
CA HIS A 90 -29.14 8.63 18.98
C HIS A 90 -27.66 8.21 18.87
N LEU A 91 -26.88 8.39 19.94
CA LEU A 91 -25.48 7.96 19.94
C LEU A 91 -25.36 6.44 19.92
N SER A 92 -26.19 5.74 20.71
CA SER A 92 -26.23 4.28 20.73
C SER A 92 -26.60 3.72 19.35
N ASP A 93 -27.63 4.27 18.70
CA ASP A 93 -28.03 3.85 17.35
C ASP A 93 -26.91 4.07 16.32
N LEU A 94 -26.22 5.21 16.40
CA LEU A 94 -25.09 5.51 15.51
C LEU A 94 -23.90 4.55 15.73
N VAL A 95 -23.54 4.27 16.99
CA VAL A 95 -22.48 3.32 17.31
C VAL A 95 -22.86 1.92 16.84
N GLU A 96 -24.07 1.47 17.12
CA GLU A 96 -24.53 0.14 16.73
C GLU A 96 -24.49 -0.05 15.21
N ALA A 97 -25.00 0.92 14.45
CA ALA A 97 -24.94 0.88 12.98
C ALA A 97 -23.49 0.88 12.47
N THR A 98 -22.63 1.74 13.02
CA THR A 98 -21.23 1.82 12.57
C THR A 98 -20.45 0.54 12.90
N VAL A 99 -20.67 -0.04 14.09
CA VAL A 99 -20.05 -1.30 14.49
C VAL A 99 -20.53 -2.45 13.60
N ALA A 100 -21.82 -2.48 13.24
CA ALA A 100 -22.36 -3.47 12.32
C ALA A 100 -21.70 -3.41 10.93
N ASP A 101 -21.53 -2.21 10.37
CA ASP A 101 -20.85 -2.01 9.08
C ASP A 101 -19.36 -2.45 9.15
N LEU A 102 -18.69 -2.16 10.26
CA LEU A 102 -17.29 -2.55 10.49
C LEU A 102 -17.13 -4.07 10.72
N GLU A 103 -18.12 -4.71 11.33
CA GLU A 103 -18.16 -6.17 11.50
C GLU A 103 -18.43 -6.87 10.16
N GLU A 104 -19.38 -6.37 9.35
CA GLU A 104 -19.69 -6.90 8.02
C GLU A 104 -18.48 -6.83 7.08
N SER A 105 -17.74 -5.72 7.12
CA SER A 105 -16.48 -5.54 6.38
C SER A 105 -15.30 -6.35 6.96
N LYS A 106 -15.49 -7.08 8.06
CA LYS A 106 -14.45 -7.84 8.79
C LYS A 106 -13.28 -6.98 9.26
N SER A 107 -13.56 -5.72 9.59
CA SER A 107 -12.58 -4.79 10.15
C SER A 107 -12.39 -4.98 11.66
N LEU A 108 -13.45 -5.39 12.35
CA LEU A 108 -13.45 -5.76 13.77
C LEU A 108 -14.39 -6.96 14.02
N SER A 109 -14.30 -7.55 15.21
CA SER A 109 -15.26 -8.55 15.70
C SER A 109 -15.94 -8.06 16.98
N VAL A 110 -17.20 -8.47 17.17
CA VAL A 110 -17.97 -8.18 18.38
C VAL A 110 -18.10 -9.45 19.23
N ASP A 111 -17.54 -9.43 20.44
CA ASP A 111 -17.65 -10.51 21.41
C ASP A 111 -18.73 -10.20 22.46
N GLN A 112 -19.56 -11.20 22.77
CA GLN A 112 -20.64 -11.09 23.77
C GLN A 112 -21.57 -9.87 23.57
N ASP A 113 -21.81 -9.49 22.31
CA ASP A 113 -22.62 -8.35 21.88
C ASP A 113 -22.12 -6.96 22.36
N MET A 114 -20.93 -6.88 22.98
CA MET A 114 -20.45 -5.67 23.66
C MET A 114 -18.98 -5.35 23.40
N ASP A 115 -18.09 -6.34 23.52
CA ASP A 115 -16.64 -6.14 23.46
C ASP A 115 -16.19 -6.09 21.99
N LEU A 116 -15.26 -5.20 21.67
CA LEU A 116 -14.78 -4.94 20.31
C LEU A 116 -13.31 -5.32 20.20
N SER A 117 -12.99 -6.17 19.24
CA SER A 117 -11.61 -6.59 18.97
C SER A 117 -11.23 -6.26 17.51
N PRO A 118 -10.04 -5.68 17.26
CA PRO A 118 -9.61 -5.40 15.89
C PRO A 118 -9.30 -6.69 15.12
N LEU A 119 -9.67 -6.73 13.83
CA LEU A 119 -9.28 -7.79 12.91
C LEU A 119 -8.20 -7.30 11.93
N ASN A 120 -7.61 -8.24 11.17
CA ASN A 120 -6.52 -7.95 10.25
C ASN A 120 -6.84 -6.81 9.27
N LEU A 121 -8.05 -6.77 8.69
CA LEU A 121 -8.41 -5.70 7.76
C LEU A 121 -8.49 -4.33 8.43
N GLY A 122 -9.04 -4.25 9.66
CA GLY A 122 -9.08 -3.01 10.43
C GLY A 122 -7.68 -2.54 10.83
N MET A 123 -6.79 -3.45 11.22
CA MET A 123 -5.39 -3.14 11.51
C MET A 123 -4.68 -2.56 10.28
N ILE A 124 -4.87 -3.16 9.10
CA ILE A 124 -4.29 -2.66 7.83
C ILE A 124 -4.88 -1.28 7.48
N ALA A 125 -6.20 -1.11 7.58
CA ALA A 125 -6.88 0.16 7.30
C ALA A 125 -6.33 1.30 8.18
N ALA A 126 -6.27 1.07 9.50
CA ALA A 126 -5.75 2.05 10.45
C ALA A 126 -4.26 2.35 10.24
N TYR A 127 -3.44 1.34 9.95
CA TYR A 127 -2.00 1.49 9.75
C TYR A 127 -1.66 2.35 8.52
N TYR A 128 -2.35 2.14 7.40
CA TYR A 128 -2.10 2.88 6.15
C TYR A 128 -3.00 4.10 5.95
N TYR A 129 -3.93 4.34 6.89
CA TYR A 129 -4.90 5.42 6.83
C TYR A 129 -5.81 5.33 5.59
N ILE A 130 -6.31 4.14 5.30
CA ILE A 130 -7.15 3.81 4.15
C ILE A 130 -8.58 3.55 4.63
N SER A 131 -9.58 3.92 3.83
CA SER A 131 -10.97 3.69 4.18
C SER A 131 -11.28 2.19 4.32
N TYR A 132 -12.09 1.83 5.32
CA TYR A 132 -12.53 0.45 5.55
C TYR A 132 -13.23 -0.14 4.31
N THR A 133 -13.97 0.70 3.56
CA THR A 133 -14.64 0.33 2.30
C THR A 133 -13.66 -0.10 1.21
N THR A 134 -12.50 0.58 1.10
CA THR A 134 -11.44 0.18 0.17
C THR A 134 -10.83 -1.17 0.57
N LEU A 135 -10.65 -1.42 1.86
CA LEU A 135 -10.14 -2.71 2.35
C LEU A 135 -11.13 -3.85 2.14
N GLU A 136 -12.42 -3.59 2.33
CA GLU A 136 -13.49 -4.53 2.00
C GLU A 136 -13.49 -4.87 0.50
N LEU A 137 -13.35 -3.86 -0.37
CA LEU A 137 -13.21 -4.03 -1.82
C LEU A 137 -11.98 -4.88 -2.16
N PHE A 138 -10.83 -4.61 -1.55
CA PHE A 138 -9.60 -5.37 -1.78
C PHE A 138 -9.78 -6.83 -1.35
N SER A 139 -10.30 -7.07 -0.15
CA SER A 139 -10.56 -8.40 0.40
C SER A 139 -11.53 -9.23 -0.46
N SER A 140 -12.57 -8.59 -1.00
CA SER A 140 -13.59 -9.25 -1.84
C SER A 140 -13.15 -9.46 -3.29
N SER A 141 -12.28 -8.61 -3.83
CA SER A 141 -11.92 -8.61 -5.26
C SER A 141 -10.59 -9.32 -5.55
N LEU A 142 -9.66 -9.34 -4.59
CA LEU A 142 -8.38 -10.02 -4.75
C LEU A 142 -8.55 -11.53 -4.65
N THR A 143 -7.81 -12.27 -5.47
CA THR A 143 -7.84 -13.74 -5.50
C THR A 143 -6.43 -14.27 -5.71
N ALA A 144 -6.22 -15.56 -5.44
CA ALA A 144 -4.95 -16.26 -5.70
C ALA A 144 -4.47 -16.19 -7.16
N LYS A 145 -5.34 -15.81 -8.10
CA LYS A 145 -5.06 -15.74 -9.55
C LYS A 145 -5.00 -14.31 -10.09
N THR A 146 -5.17 -13.30 -9.23
CA THR A 146 -5.13 -11.91 -9.67
C THR A 146 -3.75 -11.56 -10.21
N LYS A 147 -3.71 -10.96 -11.40
CA LYS A 147 -2.49 -10.54 -12.10
C LYS A 147 -2.48 -9.02 -12.26
N LEU A 148 -1.42 -8.48 -12.85
CA LEU A 148 -1.22 -7.04 -13.07
C LEU A 148 -2.47 -6.26 -13.54
N LYS A 149 -3.18 -6.74 -14.58
CA LYS A 149 -4.44 -6.08 -15.04
C LYS A 149 -5.45 -5.95 -13.90
N GLY A 150 -5.72 -7.06 -13.20
CA GLY A 150 -6.68 -7.08 -12.10
C GLY A 150 -6.21 -6.27 -10.88
N LEU A 151 -4.92 -6.33 -10.55
CA LEU A 151 -4.33 -5.50 -9.48
C LEU A 151 -4.53 -4.01 -9.78
N LEU A 152 -4.25 -3.59 -11.02
CA LEU A 152 -4.42 -2.20 -11.44
C LEU A 152 -5.89 -1.76 -11.42
N GLU A 153 -6.82 -2.60 -11.87
CA GLU A 153 -8.27 -2.33 -11.82
C GLU A 153 -8.78 -2.22 -10.39
N ILE A 154 -8.37 -3.13 -9.51
CA ILE A 154 -8.76 -3.14 -8.09
C ILE A 154 -8.19 -1.91 -7.38
N LEU A 155 -6.91 -1.61 -7.58
CA LEU A 155 -6.26 -0.41 -7.04
C LEU A 155 -7.04 0.86 -7.41
N CYS A 156 -7.40 1.01 -8.69
CA CYS A 156 -8.08 2.20 -9.19
C CYS A 156 -9.54 2.32 -8.71
N SER A 157 -10.12 1.25 -8.21
CA SER A 157 -11.49 1.23 -7.69
C SER A 157 -11.59 1.64 -6.21
N ALA A 158 -10.46 1.98 -5.58
CA ALA A 158 -10.40 2.48 -4.21
C ALA A 158 -11.18 3.80 -4.03
N THR A 159 -11.84 3.96 -2.88
CA THR A 159 -12.68 5.13 -2.57
C THR A 159 -11.87 6.42 -2.38
N GLU A 160 -10.57 6.30 -2.09
CA GLU A 160 -9.64 7.43 -2.08
C GLU A 160 -9.66 8.22 -3.41
N PHE A 161 -9.93 7.52 -4.52
CA PHE A 161 -9.98 8.12 -5.85
C PHE A 161 -11.33 8.79 -6.19
N ASP A 162 -12.36 8.69 -5.34
CA ASP A 162 -13.62 9.42 -5.50
C ASP A 162 -13.43 10.93 -5.49
N THR A 163 -12.36 11.39 -4.83
CA THR A 163 -12.02 12.80 -4.68
C THR A 163 -11.43 13.41 -5.96
N ILE A 164 -11.07 12.59 -6.96
CA ILE A 164 -10.47 13.07 -8.20
C ILE A 164 -11.53 13.86 -8.99
N PRO A 165 -11.27 15.14 -9.31
CA PRO A 165 -12.25 15.96 -10.00
C PRO A 165 -12.41 15.50 -11.45
N MET A 166 -13.67 15.42 -11.91
CA MET A 166 -14.01 15.24 -13.32
C MET A 166 -14.39 16.59 -13.92
N ARG A 167 -13.51 17.16 -14.76
CA ARG A 167 -13.75 18.47 -15.38
C ARG A 167 -14.40 18.29 -16.76
N PRO A 168 -15.32 19.18 -17.18
CA PRO A 168 -15.96 19.09 -18.48
C PRO A 168 -14.93 19.08 -19.63
N GLY A 169 -15.03 18.10 -20.53
CA GLY A 169 -14.15 17.95 -21.70
C GLY A 169 -12.90 17.10 -21.45
N GLU A 170 -12.69 16.58 -20.25
CA GLU A 170 -11.61 15.62 -19.96
C GLU A 170 -11.92 14.21 -20.50
N GLU A 171 -13.19 13.87 -20.78
CA GLU A 171 -13.59 12.50 -21.15
C GLU A 171 -12.88 12.00 -22.41
N ASP A 172 -12.73 12.88 -23.41
CA ASP A 172 -12.03 12.55 -24.65
C ASP A 172 -10.52 12.39 -24.45
N MET A 173 -9.93 13.10 -23.47
CA MET A 173 -8.52 12.94 -23.14
C MET A 173 -8.28 11.60 -22.44
N VAL A 174 -9.10 11.27 -21.45
CA VAL A 174 -9.07 9.97 -20.74
C VAL A 174 -9.25 8.82 -21.73
N ARG A 175 -10.21 8.95 -22.66
CA ARG A 175 -10.42 7.96 -23.74
C ARG A 175 -9.18 7.77 -24.61
N LYS A 176 -8.55 8.88 -25.06
CA LYS A 176 -7.35 8.81 -25.92
C LYS A 176 -6.17 8.16 -25.21
N ILE A 177 -5.99 8.45 -23.92
CA ILE A 177 -4.96 7.80 -23.10
C ILE A 177 -5.20 6.29 -23.10
N LEU A 178 -6.37 5.85 -22.66
CA LEU A 178 -6.69 4.42 -22.53
C LEU A 178 -6.64 3.64 -23.84
N GLN A 179 -6.96 4.27 -24.98
CA GLN A 179 -6.86 3.63 -26.30
C GLN A 179 -5.43 3.24 -26.70
N HIS A 180 -4.42 3.92 -26.15
CA HIS A 180 -3.01 3.65 -26.45
C HIS A 180 -2.29 2.97 -25.28
N SER A 181 -3.02 2.65 -24.20
CA SER A 181 -2.42 2.03 -23.02
C SER A 181 -2.37 0.49 -23.13
N PRO A 182 -1.35 -0.16 -22.55
CA PRO A 182 -1.21 -1.61 -22.58
C PRO A 182 -2.35 -2.40 -21.92
N VAL A 183 -2.98 -1.87 -20.86
CA VAL A 183 -4.06 -2.54 -20.14
C VAL A 183 -5.41 -2.00 -20.59
N THR A 184 -6.20 -2.85 -21.24
CA THR A 184 -7.54 -2.53 -21.71
C THR A 184 -8.58 -2.76 -20.61
N LEU A 185 -9.43 -1.76 -20.38
CA LEU A 185 -10.56 -1.83 -19.47
C LEU A 185 -11.82 -2.33 -20.16
N ASP A 186 -12.63 -3.09 -19.44
CA ASP A 186 -13.90 -3.60 -19.91
C ASP A 186 -15.01 -2.55 -19.71
N ASN A 187 -15.61 -2.08 -20.81
CA ASN A 187 -16.69 -1.06 -20.82
C ASN A 187 -16.41 0.20 -19.98
N PRO A 188 -15.28 0.92 -20.19
CA PRO A 188 -14.90 2.06 -19.37
C PRO A 188 -15.90 3.22 -19.48
N LYS A 189 -16.24 3.80 -18.31
CA LYS A 189 -17.02 5.03 -18.23
C LYS A 189 -16.05 6.21 -18.13
N TYR A 190 -15.84 6.95 -19.21
CA TYR A 190 -14.86 8.05 -19.23
C TYR A 190 -15.22 9.27 -18.35
N THR A 191 -16.41 9.27 -17.75
CA THR A 191 -16.86 10.27 -16.78
C THR A 191 -16.60 9.85 -15.32
N ASP A 192 -16.04 8.66 -15.11
CA ASP A 192 -15.86 8.05 -13.80
C ASP A 192 -14.46 8.35 -13.24
N PRO A 193 -14.34 8.83 -11.98
CA PRO A 193 -13.05 9.11 -11.33
C PRO A 193 -12.10 7.91 -11.32
N HIS A 194 -12.59 6.69 -11.08
CA HIS A 194 -11.76 5.47 -11.06
C HIS A 194 -11.18 5.14 -12.44
N THR A 195 -12.01 5.27 -13.49
CA THR A 195 -11.55 5.14 -14.88
C THR A 195 -10.48 6.18 -15.22
N LYS A 196 -10.63 7.42 -14.73
CA LYS A 196 -9.62 8.47 -14.87
C LYS A 196 -8.33 8.14 -14.09
N ALA A 197 -8.42 7.66 -12.85
CA ALA A 197 -7.27 7.24 -12.05
C ALA A 197 -6.45 6.17 -12.78
N ASN A 198 -7.14 5.17 -13.35
CA ASN A 198 -6.53 4.12 -14.15
C ASN A 198 -5.80 4.67 -15.38
N ALA A 199 -6.46 5.56 -16.14
CA ALA A 199 -5.83 6.21 -17.29
C ALA A 199 -4.56 6.99 -16.89
N LEU A 200 -4.60 7.71 -15.76
CA LEU A 200 -3.48 8.50 -15.27
C LEU A 200 -2.31 7.63 -14.80
N LEU A 201 -2.56 6.48 -14.15
CA LEU A 201 -1.52 5.51 -13.80
C LEU A 201 -0.89 4.89 -15.05
N GLN A 202 -1.70 4.46 -16.03
CA GLN A 202 -1.16 3.90 -17.27
C GLN A 202 -0.36 4.93 -18.08
N ALA A 203 -0.79 6.20 -18.09
CA ALA A 203 -0.03 7.30 -18.67
C ALA A 203 1.29 7.53 -17.92
N HIS A 204 1.31 7.37 -16.60
CA HIS A 204 2.51 7.47 -15.77
C HIS A 204 3.54 6.40 -16.15
N PHE A 205 3.14 5.12 -16.15
CA PHE A 205 4.01 4.00 -16.52
C PHE A 205 4.54 4.13 -17.95
N SER A 206 3.69 4.62 -18.87
CA SER A 206 4.08 4.84 -20.27
C SER A 206 4.87 6.15 -20.49
N ARG A 207 5.06 6.95 -19.43
CA ARG A 207 5.67 8.30 -19.47
C ARG A 207 5.03 9.21 -20.52
N ALA A 208 3.73 9.03 -20.75
CA ALA A 208 2.97 9.80 -21.72
C ALA A 208 2.84 11.26 -21.27
N GLY A 209 2.99 12.19 -22.20
CA GLY A 209 2.89 13.62 -21.92
C GLY A 209 1.45 14.02 -21.55
N LEU A 210 1.26 14.47 -20.31
CA LEU A 210 0.02 15.08 -19.84
C LEU A 210 0.13 16.62 -19.83
N SER A 211 -1.01 17.30 -19.88
CA SER A 211 -1.07 18.77 -19.89
C SER A 211 -2.09 19.30 -18.90
N GLY A 212 -1.86 20.52 -18.40
CA GLY A 212 -2.79 21.24 -17.53
C GLY A 212 -3.09 20.48 -16.23
N ASP A 213 -4.38 20.44 -15.88
CA ASP A 213 -4.87 19.92 -14.61
C ASP A 213 -4.64 18.40 -14.45
N LEU A 214 -4.58 17.64 -15.54
CA LEU A 214 -4.34 16.19 -15.49
C LEU A 214 -2.98 15.84 -14.87
N VAL A 215 -1.99 16.72 -14.98
CA VAL A 215 -0.68 16.53 -14.30
C VAL A 215 -0.85 16.63 -12.79
N MET A 216 -1.69 17.56 -12.31
CA MET A 216 -1.95 17.71 -10.88
C MET A 216 -2.77 16.54 -10.36
N ASP A 217 -3.77 16.10 -11.12
CA ASP A 217 -4.57 14.94 -10.74
C ASP A 217 -3.71 13.67 -10.69
N GLN A 218 -2.82 13.45 -11.67
CA GLN A 218 -1.90 12.31 -11.66
C GLN A 218 -1.03 12.30 -10.40
N ARG A 219 -0.57 13.47 -9.91
CA ARG A 219 0.20 13.54 -8.66
C ARG A 219 -0.62 13.08 -7.46
N LEU A 220 -1.90 13.44 -7.38
CA LEU A 220 -2.79 12.97 -6.31
C LEU A 220 -2.92 11.45 -6.38
N VAL A 221 -3.18 10.91 -7.58
CA VAL A 221 -3.30 9.45 -7.79
C VAL A 221 -2.04 8.71 -7.36
N LEU A 222 -0.86 9.22 -7.71
CA LEU A 222 0.42 8.57 -7.38
C LEU A 222 0.70 8.55 -5.87
N VAL A 223 0.34 9.61 -5.14
CA VAL A 223 0.55 9.66 -3.69
C VAL A 223 -0.32 8.63 -2.97
N ASP A 224 -1.58 8.51 -3.36
CA ASP A 224 -2.49 7.53 -2.77
C ASP A 224 -2.20 6.10 -3.22
N ALA A 225 -1.84 5.89 -4.49
CA ALA A 225 -1.47 4.58 -5.01
C ALA A 225 -0.35 3.89 -4.20
N HIS A 226 0.61 4.66 -3.70
CA HIS A 226 1.71 4.11 -2.91
C HIS A 226 1.25 3.41 -1.62
N ARG A 227 0.38 4.05 -0.83
CA ARG A 227 -0.15 3.47 0.42
C ARG A 227 -1.15 2.36 0.13
N LEU A 228 -1.98 2.52 -0.90
CA LEU A 228 -2.95 1.51 -1.32
C LEU A 228 -2.26 0.21 -1.75
N LEU A 229 -1.16 0.28 -2.50
CA LEU A 229 -0.40 -0.89 -2.92
C LEU A 229 0.22 -1.65 -1.74
N GLN A 230 0.70 -0.94 -0.72
CA GLN A 230 1.21 -1.57 0.50
C GLN A 230 0.11 -2.31 1.26
N ALA A 231 -1.08 -1.70 1.39
CA ALA A 231 -2.23 -2.36 1.98
C ALA A 231 -2.70 -3.56 1.14
N MET A 232 -2.69 -3.46 -0.19
CA MET A 232 -3.00 -4.60 -1.07
C MET A 232 -2.03 -5.76 -0.85
N VAL A 233 -0.72 -5.51 -0.72
CA VAL A 233 0.27 -6.54 -0.38
C VAL A 233 -0.09 -7.21 0.94
N ASP A 234 -0.42 -6.44 1.98
CA ASP A 234 -0.73 -6.98 3.31
C ASP A 234 -2.03 -7.80 3.31
N VAL A 235 -3.07 -7.38 2.56
CA VAL A 235 -4.31 -8.15 2.36
C VAL A 235 -4.05 -9.46 1.62
N ILE A 236 -3.27 -9.43 0.53
CA ILE A 236 -2.92 -10.63 -0.25
C ILE A 236 -2.09 -11.59 0.59
N SER A 237 -1.12 -11.07 1.35
CA SER A 237 -0.23 -11.87 2.18
C SER A 237 -0.98 -12.54 3.33
N SER A 238 -1.96 -11.86 3.93
CA SER A 238 -2.86 -12.41 4.95
C SER A 238 -3.72 -13.56 4.40
N SER A 239 -3.96 -13.59 3.08
CA SER A 239 -4.65 -14.68 2.38
C SER A 239 -3.71 -15.80 1.91
N GLY A 240 -2.39 -15.62 2.08
CA GLY A 240 -1.38 -16.61 1.75
C GLY A 240 -1.11 -16.79 0.26
N TRP A 241 -1.38 -15.79 -0.59
CA TRP A 241 -1.18 -15.92 -2.05
C TRP A 241 0.16 -15.32 -2.51
N LEU A 242 1.02 -16.14 -3.10
CA LEU A 242 2.38 -15.71 -3.46
C LEU A 242 2.42 -14.82 -4.72
N SER A 243 1.94 -15.35 -5.85
CA SER A 243 2.06 -14.67 -7.16
C SER A 243 1.39 -13.29 -7.19
N PRO A 244 0.17 -13.09 -6.65
CA PRO A 244 -0.42 -11.76 -6.60
C PRO A 244 0.34 -10.81 -5.67
N ALA A 245 0.98 -11.31 -4.60
CA ALA A 245 1.74 -10.47 -3.66
C ALA A 245 2.99 -9.93 -4.35
N LEU A 246 3.77 -10.81 -4.99
CA LEU A 246 4.97 -10.42 -5.75
C LEU A 246 4.62 -9.43 -6.88
N ALA A 247 3.56 -9.70 -7.65
CA ALA A 247 3.11 -8.79 -8.70
C ALA A 247 2.62 -7.43 -8.15
N CYS A 248 2.09 -7.38 -6.93
CA CYS A 248 1.70 -6.14 -6.28
C CYS A 248 2.92 -5.35 -5.78
N MET A 249 3.98 -6.04 -5.32
CA MET A 249 5.27 -5.43 -4.98
C MET A 249 5.94 -4.82 -6.22
N GLU A 250 5.98 -5.55 -7.34
CA GLU A 250 6.45 -5.05 -8.64
C GLU A 250 5.65 -3.82 -9.10
N LEU A 251 4.32 -3.83 -8.92
CA LEU A 251 3.47 -2.67 -9.22
C LEU A 251 3.82 -1.44 -8.37
N SER A 252 4.29 -1.61 -7.13
CA SER A 252 4.83 -0.50 -6.32
C SER A 252 6.10 0.10 -6.94
N GLN A 253 6.99 -0.75 -7.47
CA GLN A 253 8.18 -0.29 -8.19
C GLN A 253 7.80 0.45 -9.48
N MET A 254 6.83 -0.06 -10.24
CA MET A 254 6.27 0.59 -11.45
C MET A 254 5.74 2.00 -11.14
N VAL A 255 4.99 2.16 -10.05
CA VAL A 255 4.47 3.46 -9.58
C VAL A 255 5.60 4.41 -9.19
N THR A 256 6.63 3.90 -8.52
CA THR A 256 7.75 4.72 -8.08
C THR A 256 8.61 5.20 -9.25
N GLN A 257 8.95 4.31 -10.18
CA GLN A 257 9.90 4.59 -11.28
C GLN A 257 9.26 5.02 -12.60
N ALA A 258 7.92 4.98 -12.66
CA ALA A 258 7.14 5.32 -13.84
C ALA A 258 7.55 4.47 -15.05
N LEU A 259 7.45 3.14 -14.90
CA LEU A 259 7.79 2.14 -15.91
C LEU A 259 6.79 1.00 -15.88
N TRP A 260 6.67 0.28 -17.00
CA TRP A 260 5.99 -1.01 -17.02
C TRP A 260 6.92 -2.14 -16.55
N ASP A 261 6.31 -3.25 -16.11
CA ASP A 261 6.99 -4.50 -15.73
C ASP A 261 7.94 -5.03 -16.81
N LYS A 262 7.61 -4.82 -18.09
CA LYS A 262 8.40 -5.28 -19.25
C LYS A 262 9.35 -4.22 -19.82
N ASP A 263 9.40 -3.04 -19.22
CA ASP A 263 10.35 -2.02 -19.66
C ASP A 263 11.75 -2.34 -19.15
N PRO A 264 12.82 -2.02 -19.92
CA PRO A 264 14.18 -2.20 -19.44
C PRO A 264 14.43 -1.41 -18.15
N ALA A 265 14.96 -2.07 -17.12
CA ALA A 265 15.25 -1.44 -15.82
C ALA A 265 16.19 -0.22 -15.94
N LEU A 266 17.06 -0.19 -16.97
CA LEU A 266 17.92 0.95 -17.28
C LEU A 266 17.16 2.25 -17.54
N MET A 267 15.88 2.20 -17.93
CA MET A 267 15.07 3.40 -18.14
C MET A 267 14.75 4.16 -16.84
N GLN A 268 15.06 3.60 -15.67
CA GLN A 268 15.03 4.32 -14.39
C GLN A 268 16.09 5.44 -14.36
N LEU A 269 17.20 5.26 -15.08
CA LEU A 269 18.33 6.18 -15.06
C LEU A 269 17.96 7.54 -15.69
N PRO A 270 18.45 8.66 -15.12
CA PRO A 270 18.20 9.99 -15.65
C PRO A 270 18.65 10.14 -17.11
N GLY A 271 17.70 10.46 -18.00
CA GLY A 271 17.99 10.72 -19.41
C GLY A 271 18.17 9.47 -20.27
N VAL A 272 17.96 8.26 -19.73
CA VAL A 272 17.96 7.01 -20.49
C VAL A 272 16.55 6.73 -21.04
N GLY A 273 16.44 6.72 -22.37
CA GLY A 273 15.22 6.31 -23.08
C GLY A 273 15.31 4.86 -23.56
N ARG A 274 14.26 4.39 -24.23
CA ARG A 274 14.18 3.02 -24.77
C ARG A 274 15.32 2.70 -25.73
N GLU A 275 15.64 3.60 -26.67
CA GLU A 275 16.74 3.43 -27.64
C GLU A 275 18.10 3.27 -26.95
N THR A 276 18.38 4.08 -25.92
CA THR A 276 19.62 3.97 -25.14
C THR A 276 19.67 2.65 -24.37
N ALA A 277 18.56 2.23 -23.76
CA ALA A 277 18.49 0.97 -23.04
C ALA A 277 18.70 -0.24 -23.97
N GLU A 278 18.11 -0.23 -25.18
CA GLU A 278 18.31 -1.27 -26.19
C GLU A 278 19.76 -1.34 -26.67
N ARG A 279 20.44 -0.20 -26.80
CA ARG A 279 21.88 -0.16 -27.13
C ARG A 279 22.74 -0.72 -26.00
N CYS A 280 22.42 -0.41 -24.75
CA CYS A 280 23.09 -1.01 -23.59
C CYS A 280 22.88 -2.53 -23.55
N ALA A 281 21.66 -3.01 -23.80
CA ALA A 281 21.37 -4.44 -23.90
C ALA A 281 22.17 -5.12 -25.02
N ALA A 282 22.31 -4.47 -26.18
CA ALA A 282 23.15 -4.97 -27.27
C ALA A 282 24.65 -5.01 -26.92
N ALA A 283 25.08 -4.25 -25.93
CA ALA A 283 26.43 -4.28 -25.36
C ALA A 283 26.59 -5.29 -24.20
N GLY A 284 25.55 -6.07 -23.88
CA GLY A 284 25.57 -7.07 -22.82
C GLY A 284 25.18 -6.57 -21.43
N VAL A 285 24.56 -5.39 -21.33
CA VAL A 285 24.06 -4.83 -20.06
C VAL A 285 22.58 -5.16 -19.91
N GLU A 286 22.25 -6.11 -19.02
CA GLU A 286 20.87 -6.54 -18.78
C GLU A 286 20.21 -5.76 -17.62
N GLY A 287 21.01 -5.29 -16.67
CA GLY A 287 20.55 -4.55 -15.48
C GLY A 287 21.39 -3.33 -15.11
N VAL A 288 20.97 -2.65 -14.04
CA VAL A 288 21.71 -1.50 -13.49
C VAL A 288 23.05 -1.96 -12.90
N ILE A 289 23.09 -3.13 -12.26
CA ILE A 289 24.32 -3.68 -11.66
C ILE A 289 25.38 -3.93 -12.76
N ASP A 290 25.00 -4.57 -13.86
CA ASP A 290 25.90 -4.78 -15.01
C ASP A 290 26.46 -3.45 -15.55
N LEU A 291 25.66 -2.38 -15.54
CA LEU A 291 26.10 -1.05 -15.97
C LEU A 291 27.12 -0.45 -14.98
N ILE A 292 26.95 -0.70 -13.68
CA ILE A 292 27.86 -0.25 -12.62
C ILE A 292 29.21 -0.97 -12.76
N GLU A 293 29.18 -2.28 -12.98
CA GLU A 293 30.37 -3.13 -13.13
C GLU A 293 31.10 -2.92 -14.46
N MET A 294 30.45 -2.28 -15.44
CA MET A 294 31.05 -2.05 -16.76
C MET A 294 32.18 -1.02 -16.72
N GLU A 295 33.26 -1.31 -17.46
CA GLU A 295 34.41 -0.41 -17.65
C GLU A 295 33.98 0.97 -18.19
N ASP A 296 34.62 2.03 -17.70
CA ASP A 296 34.24 3.43 -17.94
C ASP A 296 34.12 3.80 -19.42
N ASP A 297 35.08 3.35 -20.26
CA ASP A 297 35.11 3.64 -21.69
C ASP A 297 33.92 2.98 -22.42
N ALA A 298 33.68 1.70 -22.13
CA ALA A 298 32.57 0.95 -22.71
C ALA A 298 31.22 1.54 -22.24
N ARG A 299 31.13 1.96 -20.97
CA ARG A 299 29.91 2.55 -20.39
C ARG A 299 29.57 3.88 -21.05
N SER A 300 30.59 4.71 -21.27
CA SER A 300 30.43 5.99 -21.96
C SER A 300 29.99 5.80 -23.41
N GLU A 301 30.53 4.80 -24.11
CA GLU A 301 30.11 4.44 -25.47
C GLU A 301 28.67 3.90 -25.51
N ALA A 302 28.31 3.00 -24.60
CA ALA A 302 26.97 2.42 -24.52
C ALA A 302 25.89 3.46 -24.17
N LEU A 303 26.19 4.40 -23.27
CA LEU A 303 25.26 5.47 -22.89
C LEU A 303 25.24 6.61 -23.92
N ALA A 304 26.35 6.86 -24.62
CA ALA A 304 26.53 7.89 -25.65
C ALA A 304 25.83 9.22 -25.34
N MET A 305 26.05 9.75 -24.13
CA MET A 305 25.45 11.00 -23.66
C MET A 305 26.53 11.97 -23.18
N PRO A 306 26.25 13.29 -23.09
CA PRO A 306 27.23 14.27 -22.63
C PRO A 306 27.69 14.01 -21.19
N ASP A 307 28.94 14.36 -20.87
CA ASP A 307 29.58 14.13 -19.57
C ASP A 307 28.74 14.60 -18.37
N GLN A 308 28.04 15.73 -18.49
CA GLN A 308 27.16 16.23 -17.43
C GLN A 308 26.01 15.26 -17.11
N LYS A 309 25.47 14.58 -18.12
CA LYS A 309 24.44 13.54 -17.92
C LYS A 309 25.05 12.26 -17.38
N LEU A 310 26.24 11.87 -17.84
CA LEU A 310 26.97 10.71 -17.28
C LEU A 310 27.22 10.87 -15.78
N ALA A 311 27.62 12.05 -15.32
CA ALA A 311 27.78 12.33 -13.90
C ALA A 311 26.47 12.21 -13.12
N THR A 312 25.33 12.58 -13.72
CA THR A 312 24.00 12.43 -13.12
C THR A 312 23.59 10.96 -13.03
N VAL A 313 23.89 10.18 -14.08
CA VAL A 313 23.67 8.73 -14.12
C VAL A 313 24.52 8.04 -13.05
N ALA A 314 25.82 8.37 -12.95
CA ALA A 314 26.71 7.83 -11.91
C ALA A 314 26.21 8.15 -10.49
N ALA A 315 25.75 9.38 -10.25
CA ALA A 315 25.19 9.76 -8.96
C ALA A 315 23.89 8.99 -8.62
N TRP A 316 23.11 8.60 -9.63
CA TRP A 316 21.93 7.75 -9.46
C TRP A 316 22.33 6.31 -9.16
N CYS A 317 23.28 5.75 -9.93
CA CYS A 317 23.83 4.40 -9.74
C CYS A 317 24.39 4.20 -8.32
N ASN A 318 25.10 5.19 -7.78
CA ASN A 318 25.63 5.13 -6.41
C ASN A 318 24.54 5.06 -5.32
N ARG A 319 23.29 5.38 -5.64
CA ARG A 319 22.13 5.25 -4.74
C ARG A 319 21.32 3.99 -5.01
N TYR A 320 21.56 3.32 -6.13
CA TYR A 320 20.86 2.10 -6.47
C TYR A 320 21.21 1.02 -5.45
N PRO A 321 20.27 0.15 -5.05
CA PRO A 321 20.53 -0.80 -3.99
C PRO A 321 21.49 -1.89 -4.44
N ASP A 322 22.61 -2.01 -3.73
CA ASP A 322 23.50 -3.17 -3.76
C ASP A 322 23.52 -3.78 -2.35
N ILE A 323 22.88 -4.95 -2.21
CA ILE A 323 22.59 -5.56 -0.91
C ILE A 323 22.89 -7.04 -0.99
N ASP A 324 23.85 -7.48 -0.18
CA ASP A 324 24.13 -8.88 0.07
C ASP A 324 23.08 -9.47 1.01
N VAL A 325 22.43 -10.55 0.57
CA VAL A 325 21.53 -11.36 1.40
C VAL A 325 22.21 -12.67 1.76
N LYS A 326 22.31 -12.94 3.06
CA LYS A 326 22.76 -14.23 3.61
C LYS A 326 21.68 -14.76 4.52
N PHE A 327 21.45 -16.06 4.55
CA PHE A 327 20.47 -16.65 5.44
C PHE A 327 20.93 -18.02 5.93
N ASP A 328 20.46 -18.37 7.13
CA ASP A 328 20.68 -19.66 7.76
C ASP A 328 19.35 -20.14 8.37
N ILE A 329 19.07 -21.43 8.25
CA ILE A 329 17.92 -22.08 8.90
C ILE A 329 18.41 -22.63 10.23
N ALA A 330 17.75 -22.24 11.33
CA ALA A 330 18.08 -22.76 12.65
C ALA A 330 17.70 -24.25 12.74
N ASP A 331 18.61 -25.06 13.29
CA ASP A 331 18.38 -26.48 13.58
C ASP A 331 17.83 -27.27 12.38
N ALA A 332 18.33 -26.96 11.18
CA ALA A 332 17.79 -27.44 9.90
C ALA A 332 17.68 -28.96 9.75
N ASP A 333 18.51 -29.71 10.47
CA ASP A 333 18.54 -31.18 10.46
C ASP A 333 17.55 -31.81 11.45
N GLU A 334 16.98 -31.02 12.38
CA GLU A 334 16.12 -31.48 13.49
C GLU A 334 14.65 -31.09 13.33
N ILE A 335 14.28 -30.40 12.24
CA ILE A 335 12.90 -29.94 11.99
C ILE A 335 11.97 -31.14 11.79
N VAL A 336 10.93 -31.27 12.63
CA VAL A 336 9.84 -32.24 12.43
C VAL A 336 8.57 -31.59 11.88
N ALA A 337 7.61 -32.41 11.47
CA ALA A 337 6.34 -31.94 10.91
C ALA A 337 5.58 -31.05 11.91
N GLY A 338 5.15 -29.87 11.47
CA GLY A 338 4.43 -28.90 12.30
C GLY A 338 5.29 -28.02 13.22
N ASP A 339 6.61 -28.24 13.28
CA ASP A 339 7.52 -27.40 14.05
C ASP A 339 7.60 -25.95 13.55
N SER A 340 8.07 -25.05 14.41
CA SER A 340 8.40 -23.68 14.02
C SER A 340 9.77 -23.62 13.35
N VAL A 341 9.79 -23.41 12.04
CA VAL A 341 11.01 -23.17 11.27
C VAL A 341 11.44 -21.72 11.43
N THR A 342 12.68 -21.51 11.86
CA THR A 342 13.29 -20.18 12.00
C THR A 342 14.34 -19.96 10.92
N VAL A 343 14.17 -18.90 10.12
CA VAL A 343 15.16 -18.44 9.13
C VAL A 343 15.74 -17.10 9.59
N MET A 344 17.06 -17.06 9.76
CA MET A 344 17.80 -15.85 10.13
C MET A 344 18.41 -15.22 8.89
N VAL A 345 17.83 -14.11 8.42
CA VAL A 345 18.32 -13.38 7.25
C VAL A 345 19.22 -12.23 7.70
N THR A 346 20.44 -12.16 7.18
CA THR A 346 21.37 -11.03 7.33
C THR A 346 21.43 -10.26 6.01
N LEU A 347 21.10 -8.98 6.09
CA LEU A 347 21.16 -8.03 4.97
C LEU A 347 22.32 -7.07 5.19
N GLU A 348 23.17 -6.89 4.19
CA GLU A 348 24.32 -5.98 4.25
C GLU A 348 24.39 -5.17 2.96
N ARG A 349 24.21 -3.85 3.08
CA ARG A 349 24.27 -2.91 1.96
C ARG A 349 25.71 -2.47 1.74
N ASP A 350 26.17 -2.57 0.50
CA ASP A 350 27.37 -1.85 0.08
C ASP A 350 26.99 -0.41 -0.29
N LEU A 351 27.51 0.56 0.47
CA LEU A 351 27.20 1.97 0.29
C LEU A 351 28.31 2.88 0.80
N ASP A 352 28.78 3.73 -0.10
CA ASP A 352 29.62 4.86 0.24
C ASP A 352 28.78 6.03 0.79
N GLY A 353 28.88 6.27 2.11
CA GLY A 353 28.24 7.41 2.77
C GLY A 353 26.88 7.10 3.41
N ASP A 354 25.98 8.07 3.38
CA ASP A 354 24.68 7.98 4.05
C ASP A 354 23.58 7.57 3.06
N LEU A 355 22.64 6.75 3.54
CA LEU A 355 21.46 6.40 2.76
C LEU A 355 20.62 7.66 2.50
N THR A 356 20.31 7.89 1.23
CA THR A 356 19.47 9.01 0.79
C THR A 356 18.10 8.50 0.35
N PRO A 357 17.09 9.37 0.26
CA PRO A 357 15.78 9.01 -0.28
C PRO A 357 15.90 8.46 -1.70
N VAL A 358 14.91 7.66 -2.09
CA VAL A 358 14.80 7.06 -3.43
C VAL A 358 14.87 8.15 -4.50
N ASP A 359 15.74 7.95 -5.49
CA ASP A 359 15.82 8.84 -6.65
C ASP A 359 14.77 8.46 -7.69
N ALA A 360 13.57 8.98 -7.49
CA ALA A 360 12.40 8.75 -8.33
C ALA A 360 11.88 10.09 -8.89
N ALA A 361 12.52 10.62 -9.92
CA ALA A 361 12.23 11.95 -10.48
C ALA A 361 10.78 12.15 -10.97
N ARG A 362 10.05 11.06 -11.22
CA ARG A 362 8.65 11.07 -11.70
C ARG A 362 7.63 10.81 -10.58
N PHE A 363 8.08 10.44 -9.38
CA PHE A 363 7.20 10.28 -8.22
C PHE A 363 7.10 11.62 -7.47
N PRO A 364 5.89 12.10 -7.11
CA PRO A 364 5.70 13.48 -6.65
C PRO A 364 6.11 13.75 -5.20
N LYS A 365 6.36 12.71 -4.41
CA LYS A 365 6.66 12.82 -2.97
C LYS A 365 8.04 12.25 -2.69
N ARG A 366 8.72 12.79 -1.67
CA ARG A 366 9.89 12.12 -1.11
C ARG A 366 9.49 10.73 -0.63
N LYS A 367 10.27 9.72 -1.01
CA LYS A 367 10.06 8.33 -0.64
C LYS A 367 11.36 7.76 -0.11
N ASP A 368 11.29 7.07 1.02
CA ASP A 368 12.39 6.26 1.52
C ASP A 368 12.17 4.81 1.07
N GLU A 369 13.27 4.10 0.89
CA GLU A 369 13.28 2.74 0.37
C GLU A 369 12.79 1.75 1.45
N SER A 370 11.95 0.80 1.05
CA SER A 370 11.50 -0.29 1.90
C SER A 370 11.53 -1.61 1.13
N TRP A 371 11.68 -2.70 1.87
CA TRP A 371 11.83 -4.04 1.33
C TRP A 371 10.83 -5.00 1.94
N TRP A 372 10.52 -6.06 1.21
CA TRP A 372 9.86 -7.24 1.71
C TRP A 372 10.80 -8.43 1.64
N LEU A 373 10.91 -9.17 2.75
CA LEU A 373 11.38 -10.53 2.74
C LEU A 373 10.15 -11.45 2.69
N VAL A 374 10.12 -12.36 1.73
CA VAL A 374 8.99 -13.28 1.53
C VAL A 374 9.53 -14.70 1.42
N VAL A 375 8.99 -15.62 2.21
CA VAL A 375 9.19 -17.06 1.99
C VAL A 375 7.95 -17.59 1.30
N GLY A 376 8.13 -18.28 0.17
CA GLY A 376 7.04 -18.78 -0.64
C GLY A 376 7.27 -20.18 -1.18
N ASP A 377 6.18 -20.92 -1.41
CA ASP A 377 6.15 -22.14 -2.22
C ASP A 377 5.62 -21.78 -3.62
N PRO A 378 6.50 -21.71 -4.64
CA PRO A 378 6.09 -21.35 -6.00
C PRO A 378 5.20 -22.42 -6.65
N LYS A 379 5.40 -23.70 -6.30
CA LYS A 379 4.66 -24.82 -6.88
C LYS A 379 3.20 -24.79 -6.43
N LYS A 380 2.98 -24.43 -5.16
CA LYS A 380 1.63 -24.31 -4.57
C LYS A 380 1.05 -22.89 -4.66
N ASN A 381 1.83 -21.91 -5.17
CA ASN A 381 1.48 -20.49 -5.17
C ASN A 381 1.10 -19.97 -3.77
N LYS A 382 1.81 -20.46 -2.74
CA LYS A 382 1.51 -20.18 -1.33
C LYS A 382 2.57 -19.28 -0.74
N LEU A 383 2.16 -18.14 -0.18
CA LEU A 383 3.01 -17.30 0.64
C LEU A 383 3.04 -17.91 2.04
N ILE A 384 4.25 -18.19 2.54
CA ILE A 384 4.48 -18.88 3.81
C ILE A 384 4.76 -17.89 4.93
N ALA A 385 5.64 -16.92 4.68
CA ALA A 385 5.94 -15.84 5.61
C ALA A 385 6.31 -14.56 4.86
N ILE A 386 6.03 -13.41 5.46
CA ILE A 386 6.40 -12.10 4.93
C ILE A 386 6.87 -11.20 6.07
N LYS A 387 7.87 -10.35 5.80
CA LYS A 387 8.31 -9.31 6.72
C LYS A 387 8.76 -8.07 5.97
N ARG A 388 8.25 -6.92 6.39
CA ARG A 388 8.69 -5.63 5.89
C ARG A 388 9.98 -5.20 6.60
N VAL A 389 10.94 -4.71 5.84
CA VAL A 389 12.26 -4.30 6.33
C VAL A 389 12.60 -2.90 5.81
N THR A 390 13.20 -2.11 6.69
CA THR A 390 13.92 -0.88 6.31
C THR A 390 15.40 -1.13 6.58
N LEU A 391 16.24 -0.87 5.57
CA LEU A 391 17.66 -1.20 5.63
C LEU A 391 18.49 0.06 5.42
N ALA A 392 19.16 0.51 6.49
CA ALA A 392 20.17 1.57 6.38
C ALA A 392 21.49 1.01 5.83
N ARG A 393 22.22 0.24 6.64
CA ARG A 393 23.49 -0.43 6.26
C ARG A 393 23.46 -1.92 6.47
N ARG A 394 23.14 -2.38 7.68
CA ARG A 394 23.07 -3.79 8.02
C ARG A 394 21.84 -4.08 8.86
N SER A 395 21.20 -5.22 8.61
CA SER A 395 20.07 -5.69 9.41
C SER A 395 20.14 -7.20 9.57
N LYS A 396 19.66 -7.70 10.72
CA LYS A 396 19.40 -9.12 10.94
C LYS A 396 17.92 -9.29 11.21
N VAL A 397 17.26 -10.10 10.40
CA VAL A 397 15.82 -10.28 10.41
C VAL A 397 15.50 -11.75 10.65
N LYS A 398 14.80 -12.02 11.75
CA LYS A 398 14.22 -13.33 12.03
C LYS A 398 12.89 -13.47 11.28
N MET A 399 12.74 -14.54 10.51
CA MET A 399 11.49 -15.00 9.93
C MET A 399 11.12 -16.35 10.55
N GLU A 400 9.85 -16.54 10.89
CA GLU A 400 9.32 -17.76 11.51
C GLU A 400 8.07 -18.21 10.76
N PHE A 401 7.93 -19.52 10.57
CA PHE A 401 6.75 -20.15 9.98
C PHE A 401 6.64 -21.61 10.39
N ALA A 402 5.45 -22.21 10.25
CA ALA A 402 5.26 -23.62 10.54
C ALA A 402 5.81 -24.50 9.40
N ALA A 403 6.53 -25.56 9.76
CA ALA A 403 6.94 -26.62 8.86
C ALA A 403 5.71 -27.31 8.26
N PRO A 404 5.80 -27.83 7.02
CA PRO A 404 4.77 -28.69 6.45
C PRO A 404 4.39 -29.86 7.36
N GLU A 405 3.12 -30.27 7.29
CA GLU A 405 2.63 -31.45 8.01
C GLU A 405 3.14 -32.77 7.41
N GLU A 406 3.57 -32.74 6.15
CA GLU A 406 4.13 -33.90 5.46
C GLU A 406 5.66 -33.89 5.57
N ALA A 407 6.22 -34.97 6.12
CA ALA A 407 7.66 -35.19 6.13
C ALA A 407 8.23 -35.31 4.71
N GLY A 408 9.47 -34.85 4.52
CA GLY A 408 10.18 -34.92 3.26
C GLY A 408 10.98 -33.66 2.93
N ASP A 409 11.54 -33.65 1.72
CA ASP A 409 12.32 -32.52 1.22
C ASP A 409 11.41 -31.35 0.86
N CYS A 410 11.60 -30.23 1.55
CA CYS A 410 10.90 -28.98 1.32
C CYS A 410 11.77 -28.04 0.50
N SER A 411 11.21 -27.48 -0.57
CA SER A 411 11.90 -26.58 -1.49
C SER A 411 11.07 -25.32 -1.66
N TYR A 412 11.44 -24.29 -0.91
CA TYR A 412 10.84 -22.96 -0.92
C TYR A 412 11.79 -21.95 -1.57
N LEU A 413 11.28 -20.76 -1.83
CA LEU A 413 12.08 -19.61 -2.24
C LEU A 413 12.00 -18.50 -1.19
N LEU A 414 13.15 -17.91 -0.90
CA LEU A 414 13.28 -16.64 -0.20
C LEU A 414 13.41 -15.53 -1.23
N TYR A 415 12.42 -14.64 -1.27
CA TYR A 415 12.39 -13.44 -2.10
C TYR A 415 12.78 -12.23 -1.26
N PHE A 416 13.64 -11.37 -1.81
CA PHE A 416 13.95 -10.06 -1.28
C PHE A 416 13.54 -9.01 -2.31
N MET A 417 12.40 -8.35 -2.05
CA MET A 417 11.72 -7.49 -3.02
C MET A 417 11.81 -6.02 -2.60
N CYS A 418 12.18 -5.14 -3.52
CA CYS A 418 12.18 -3.69 -3.31
C CYS A 418 10.78 -3.12 -3.54
N ASP A 419 10.41 -2.05 -2.83
CA ASP A 419 9.16 -1.31 -3.11
C ASP A 419 9.33 -0.12 -4.06
N SER A 420 10.57 0.16 -4.47
CA SER A 420 10.98 1.44 -5.04
C SER A 420 11.77 1.34 -6.34
N TYR A 421 12.71 0.40 -6.46
CA TYR A 421 13.57 0.24 -7.63
C TYR A 421 13.27 -1.09 -8.32
N MET A 422 13.44 -1.12 -9.65
CA MET A 422 13.25 -2.32 -10.46
C MET A 422 14.60 -2.97 -10.78
N GLY A 423 14.68 -4.30 -10.75
CA GLY A 423 15.88 -5.05 -11.11
C GLY A 423 16.90 -5.21 -9.97
N CYS A 424 16.47 -5.03 -8.73
CA CYS A 424 17.27 -5.32 -7.52
C CYS A 424 16.61 -6.38 -6.63
N ASP A 425 15.54 -6.99 -7.13
CA ASP A 425 14.86 -8.11 -6.47
C ASP A 425 15.73 -9.37 -6.58
N GLN A 426 15.79 -10.14 -5.50
CA GLN A 426 16.66 -11.31 -5.40
C GLN A 426 15.86 -12.52 -4.94
N GLU A 427 16.18 -13.70 -5.48
CA GLU A 427 15.52 -14.97 -5.18
C GLU A 427 16.56 -16.02 -4.78
N TYR A 428 16.29 -16.77 -3.72
CA TYR A 428 17.18 -17.80 -3.22
C TYR A 428 16.44 -19.10 -2.91
N ASP A 429 17.04 -20.23 -3.31
CA ASP A 429 16.57 -21.55 -2.93
C ASP A 429 16.69 -21.75 -1.41
N LEU A 430 15.54 -21.92 -0.76
CA LEU A 430 15.42 -22.22 0.66
C LEU A 430 14.98 -23.69 0.81
N ASN A 431 15.95 -24.59 0.80
CA ASN A 431 15.72 -26.03 0.91
C ASN A 431 16.01 -26.52 2.33
N PHE A 432 15.12 -27.33 2.88
CA PHE A 432 15.30 -28.01 4.18
C PHE A 432 14.53 -29.33 4.19
N LYS A 433 14.84 -30.20 5.13
CA LYS A 433 14.18 -31.49 5.28
C LYS A 433 13.29 -31.45 6.51
N VAL A 434 12.08 -31.97 6.37
CA VAL A 434 11.17 -32.23 7.48
C VAL A 434 11.25 -33.71 7.80
N ASN A 435 11.61 -34.04 9.04
CA ASN A 435 11.69 -35.41 9.51
C ASN A 435 10.30 -35.94 9.90
N GLU A 436 10.15 -37.27 9.88
CA GLU A 436 8.97 -37.91 10.47
C GLU A 436 9.00 -37.70 11.99
N ASP A 437 7.85 -37.43 12.58
CA ASP A 437 7.70 -37.40 14.03
C ASP A 437 7.80 -38.84 14.52
N ASP A 438 9.02 -39.27 14.85
CA ASP A 438 9.28 -40.51 15.58
C ASP A 438 8.75 -40.30 17.00
N GLY A 439 7.43 -40.38 17.15
CA GLY A 439 6.78 -40.25 18.45
C GLY A 439 7.51 -41.14 19.45
N GLU A 440 8.08 -40.53 20.47
CA GLU A 440 8.60 -41.26 21.61
C GLU A 440 7.41 -42.04 22.19
N GLU A 441 7.31 -43.33 21.84
CA GLU A 441 6.60 -44.29 22.67
C GLU A 441 7.27 -44.18 24.04
N GLU A 442 6.65 -43.45 24.96
CA GLU A 442 6.96 -43.52 26.39
C GLU A 442 6.82 -45.00 26.77
N GLU A 443 7.94 -45.73 26.77
CA GLU A 443 8.04 -47.02 27.45
C GLU A 443 7.74 -46.73 28.92
N GLU A 444 6.48 -46.92 29.32
CA GLU A 444 6.08 -47.12 30.71
C GLU A 444 6.86 -48.33 31.22
N GLY A 445 8.06 -48.06 31.76
CA GLY A 445 8.84 -49.02 32.51
C GLY A 445 8.09 -49.36 33.78
N GLU A 446 7.19 -50.34 33.71
CA GLU A 446 6.73 -51.11 34.87
C GLU A 446 7.95 -51.81 35.46
N GLY A 447 8.64 -51.11 36.37
CA GLY A 447 9.58 -51.71 37.30
C GLY A 447 8.83 -52.64 38.24
N MET A 448 8.71 -53.91 37.86
CA MET A 448 8.44 -55.00 38.78
C MET A 448 9.60 -55.09 39.78
N GLU A 449 9.38 -54.64 41.02
CA GLU A 449 10.20 -55.07 42.16
C GLU A 449 9.73 -56.47 42.59
N GLU A 450 10.48 -57.50 42.20
CA GLU A 450 10.59 -58.77 42.93
C GLU A 450 11.91 -58.74 43.74
N ASP A 451 11.79 -58.58 45.06
CA ASP A 451 12.36 -59.44 46.13
C ASP A 451 12.46 -58.74 47.50
#